data_AF-A0A399ZXY4-F1
#
_entry.id   AF-A0A399ZXY4-F1
#
_cell.length_a   1.000
_cell.length_b   1.000
_cell.length_c   1.000
_cell.angle_alpha   90.00
_cell.angle_beta   90.00
_cell.angle_gamma   90.00
#
_symmetry.space_group_name_H-M   'P 1'
#
loop_
_entity.id
_entity.type
_entity.pdbx_description
1 polymer ?
#
loop_
_entity_poly.entity_id
_entity_poly.type
_entity_poly.pdbx_seq_one_letter_code
_entity_poly.pdbx_strand_id
1 'polypeptide(L)' 'MNRKAYPSDVSDDEWALVAPYLTLMTEEAPQREYSLREVFNGLR' A
#
# COMPACT_ATOMS: atom_id res chain seq x y z
N MET A 1 10.42 7.36 19.48
CA MET A 1 9.14 7.21 18.77
C MET A 1 8.95 5.73 18.45
N ASN A 2 8.23 4.99 19.30
CA ASN A 2 8.04 3.55 19.13
C ASN A 2 6.84 3.33 18.21
N ARG A 3 7.05 3.43 16.89
CA ARG A 3 5.99 3.16 15.90
C ARG A 3 5.82 1.65 15.87
N LYS A 4 4.62 1.14 16.23
CA LYS A 4 4.28 -0.27 16.00
C LYS A 4 4.58 -0.58 14.53
N ALA A 5 5.51 -1.50 14.29
CA ALA A 5 5.74 -2.01 12.95
C ALA A 5 4.40 -2.55 12.43
N TYR A 6 4.02 -2.12 11.24
CA TYR A 6 2.83 -2.68 10.63
C TYR A 6 3.07 -4.17 10.40
N PRO A 7 2.08 -5.04 10.66
CA PRO A 7 2.21 -6.42 10.25
C PRO A 7 2.52 -6.41 8.75
N SER A 8 3.60 -7.10 8.37
CA SER A 8 4.03 -7.27 6.97
C SER A 8 2.96 -7.94 6.12
N ASP A 9 1.98 -8.56 6.79
CA ASP A 9 1.02 -9.45 6.21
C ASP A 9 -0.23 -8.63 5.89
N VAL A 10 -0.32 -8.24 4.62
CA VAL A 10 -1.58 -7.85 3.99
C VAL A 10 -2.36 -9.14 3.75
N SER A 11 -3.60 -9.21 4.21
CA SER A 11 -4.45 -10.38 3.94
C SER A 11 -4.78 -10.50 2.45
N ASP A 12 -5.14 -11.70 1.98
CA ASP A 12 -5.49 -11.92 0.57
C ASP A 12 -6.64 -11.01 0.10
N ASP A 13 -7.62 -10.74 0.98
CA ASP A 13 -8.74 -9.85 0.69
C ASP A 13 -8.29 -8.38 0.56
N GLU A 14 -7.41 -7.92 1.45
CA GLU A 14 -6.83 -6.59 1.37
C GLU A 14 -5.93 -6.45 0.14
N TRP A 15 -5.19 -7.52 -0.23
CA TRP A 15 -4.37 -7.57 -1.43
C TRP A 15 -5.22 -7.50 -2.70
N ALA A 16 -6.32 -8.26 -2.78
CA ALA A 16 -7.25 -8.23 -3.90
C ALA A 16 -7.87 -6.84 -4.13
N LEU A 17 -8.06 -6.06 -3.06
CA LEU A 17 -8.55 -4.69 -3.14
C LEU A 17 -7.50 -3.73 -3.73
N VAL A 18 -6.23 -3.84 -3.32
CA VAL A 18 -5.16 -2.91 -3.76
C VAL A 18 -4.45 -3.34 -5.05
N ALA A 19 -4.47 -4.64 -5.39
CA ALA A 19 -3.78 -5.19 -6.55
C ALA A 19 -4.17 -4.49 -7.86
N PRO A 20 -5.46 -4.24 -8.20
CA PRO A 20 -5.83 -3.56 -9.43
C PRO A 20 -5.18 -2.17 -9.55
N TYR A 21 -5.07 -1.42 -8.45
CA TYR A 21 -4.46 -0.09 -8.43
C TYR A 21 -2.93 -0.13 -8.58
N LEU A 22 -2.29 -1.20 -8.11
CA LEU A 22 -0.85 -1.42 -8.32
C LEU A 22 -0.56 -1.91 -9.74
N THR A 23 -1.42 -2.75 -10.31
CA THR A 23 -1.25 -3.29 -11.67
C THR A 23 -1.61 -2.31 -12.78
N LEU A 24 -2.25 -1.18 -12.45
CA LEU A 24 -2.54 -0.09 -13.39
C LEU A 24 -1.35 0.88 -13.57
N MET A 25 -0.20 0.59 -12.93
CA MET A 25 1.01 1.38 -13.12
C MET A 25 1.74 0.97 -14.40
N THR A 26 2.19 1.95 -15.19
CA THR A 26 3.09 1.70 -16.32
C THR A 26 4.47 1.32 -15.81
N GLU A 27 5.27 0.62 -16.63
CA GLU A 27 6.63 0.20 -16.23
C GLU A 27 7.55 1.41 -15.93
N GLU A 28 7.28 2.58 -16.53
CA GLU A 28 8.03 3.80 -16.25
C GLU A 28 7.55 4.54 -14.99
N ALA A 29 6.48 4.07 -14.34
CA ALA A 29 5.94 4.74 -13.18
C ALA A 29 6.99 4.74 -12.05
N PRO A 30 7.24 5.90 -11.42
CA PRO A 30 8.26 6.00 -10.39
C PRO A 30 7.93 5.07 -9.22
N GLN A 31 8.98 4.52 -8.58
CA GLN A 31 8.80 3.73 -7.39
C GLN A 31 8.11 4.58 -6.31
N ARG A 32 7.10 3.99 -5.67
CA ARG A 32 6.22 4.67 -4.73
C ARG A 32 7.00 5.34 -3.59
N GLU A 33 6.86 6.66 -3.47
CA GLU A 33 7.56 7.46 -2.44
C GLU A 33 6.90 7.38 -1.05
N TYR A 34 5.58 7.13 -1.00
CA TYR A 34 4.81 7.11 0.25
C TYR A 34 4.33 5.72 0.61
N SER A 35 4.40 5.34 1.89
CA SER A 35 3.98 3.99 2.31
C SER A 35 2.49 3.76 2.05
N LEU A 36 2.13 2.54 1.59
CA LEU A 36 0.74 2.14 1.30
C LEU A 36 -0.22 2.47 2.43
N ARG A 37 0.26 2.29 3.66
CA ARG A 37 -0.55 2.49 4.84
C ARG A 37 -0.75 3.95 5.23
N GLU A 38 0.21 4.82 4.97
CA GLU A 38 0.02 6.26 5.20
C GLU A 38 -1.06 6.82 4.28
N VAL A 39 -1.10 6.35 3.02
CA VAL A 39 -2.18 6.68 2.09
C VAL A 39 -3.53 6.16 2.61
N PHE A 40 -3.59 4.92 3.10
CA PHE A 40 -4.84 4.35 3.62
C PHE A 40 -5.35 5.07 4.88
N ASN A 41 -4.45 5.48 5.79
CA ASN A 41 -4.84 6.22 6.99
C ASN A 41 -5.46 7.60 6.68
N GLY A 42 -5.10 8.24 5.57
CA GLY A 42 -5.66 9.54 5.17
C GLY A 42 -7.06 9.46 4.55
N LEU A 43 -7.52 8.26 4.20
CA LEU A 43 -8.87 8.01 3.68
C LEU A 43 -9.90 7.70 4.79
N ARG A 44 -9.45 7.61 6.05
CA ARG A 44 -10.27 7.32 7.22
C ARG A 44 -10.50 8.59 8.04
#